data_AF-A0A6G0MSJ1-F1
#
_entry.id   AF-A0A6G0MSJ1-F1
#
_cell.length_a   1.000
_cell.length_b   1.000
_cell.length_c   1.000
_cell.angle_alpha   90.00
_cell.angle_beta   90.00
_cell.angle_gamma   90.00
#
_symmetry.space_group_name_H-M   'P 1'
#
loop_
_entity.id
_entity.type
_entity.pdbx_description
1 polymer ?
#
loop_
_entity_poly.entity_id
_entity_poly.type
_entity_poly.pdbx_seq_one_letter_code
_entity_poly.pdbx_strand_id
1 'polypeptide(L)'
;MSPNASNPNEILTDDNYFMWVFNARMALARNGLQVHIAAIKPEDAARRETEEWKAADMKPLAVVAKMLSPTYQSMIRDAASAHEAWETLRMFFVKQTLHNRVQLRKQLHEFALGAGEDLMKHIVRFDDLCARLAAVGETMPEDEKLVI
;
A
#
# COMPACT_ATOMS: atom_id res chain seq x y z
N MET A 1 -33.07 1.84 -5.23
CA MET A 1 -31.80 1.80 -4.48
C MET A 1 -30.71 1.49 -5.50
N SER A 2 -29.83 2.45 -5.79
CA SER A 2 -28.69 2.19 -6.67
C SER A 2 -27.73 1.23 -5.96
N PRO A 3 -27.14 0.24 -6.66
CA PRO A 3 -26.07 -0.54 -6.07
C PRO A 3 -24.93 0.43 -5.77
N ASN A 4 -24.48 0.47 -4.51
CA ASN A 4 -23.24 1.14 -4.16
C ASN A 4 -22.15 0.47 -5.02
N ALA A 5 -21.74 1.14 -6.10
CA ALA A 5 -20.51 0.81 -6.76
C ALA A 5 -19.42 1.11 -5.73
N SER A 6 -18.99 0.09 -4.98
CA SER A 6 -17.82 0.25 -4.11
C SER A 6 -16.69 0.68 -5.01
N ASN A 7 -16.15 1.87 -4.74
CA ASN A 7 -15.05 2.40 -5.52
C ASN A 7 -13.89 1.38 -5.39
N PRO A 8 -13.29 0.89 -6.49
CA PRO A 8 -12.34 -0.22 -6.45
C PRO A 8 -11.14 0.00 -5.51
N ASN A 9 -10.88 1.25 -5.12
CA ASN A 9 -9.81 1.64 -4.20
C ASN A 9 -10.28 1.86 -2.75
N GLU A 10 -11.53 1.54 -2.41
CA GLU A 10 -12.06 1.62 -1.03
C GLU A 10 -11.58 0.47 -0.15
N ILE A 11 -11.34 -0.70 -0.74
CA ILE A 11 -10.91 -1.91 -0.03
C ILE A 11 -9.47 -2.23 -0.39
N LEU A 12 -8.61 -2.43 0.62
CA LEU A 12 -7.20 -2.75 0.42
C LEU A 12 -7.02 -4.12 -0.25
N THR A 13 -6.25 -4.12 -1.33
CA THR A 13 -5.77 -5.27 -2.10
C THR A 13 -4.25 -5.19 -2.26
N ASP A 14 -3.63 -6.21 -2.85
CA ASP A 14 -2.17 -6.27 -3.03
C ASP A 14 -1.62 -5.17 -3.97
N ASP A 15 -2.46 -4.63 -4.85
CA ASP A 15 -2.09 -3.76 -5.97
C ASP A 15 -2.50 -2.28 -5.78
N ASN A 16 -3.29 -1.95 -4.74
CA ASN A 16 -3.87 -0.62 -4.58
C ASN A 16 -3.39 0.15 -3.34
N TYR A 17 -2.35 -0.33 -2.64
CA TYR A 17 -1.91 0.21 -1.33
C TYR A 17 -1.77 1.74 -1.30
N PHE A 18 -1.10 2.36 -2.28
CA PHE A 18 -0.91 3.82 -2.29
C PHE A 18 -2.22 4.60 -2.44
N MET A 19 -3.12 4.11 -3.29
CA MET A 19 -4.43 4.71 -3.50
C MET A 19 -5.32 4.50 -2.27
N TRP A 20 -5.26 3.31 -1.69
CA TRP A 20 -5.94 2.99 -0.44
C TRP A 20 -5.47 3.90 0.71
N VAL A 21 -4.15 4.12 0.87
CA VAL A 21 -3.60 5.03 1.88
C VAL A 21 -4.21 6.43 1.76
N PHE A 22 -4.30 6.95 0.54
CA PHE A 22 -4.93 8.24 0.30
C PHE A 22 -6.42 8.23 0.71
N ASN A 23 -7.18 7.25 0.24
CA ASN A 23 -8.61 7.13 0.54
C ASN A 23 -8.89 6.96 2.03
N ALA A 24 -8.13 6.11 2.72
CA ALA A 24 -8.28 5.89 4.15
C ALA A 24 -7.94 7.14 4.97
N ARG A 25 -6.91 7.91 4.56
CA ARG A 25 -6.63 9.21 5.16
C ARG A 25 -7.79 10.19 4.97
N MET A 26 -8.40 10.23 3.78
CA MET A 26 -9.57 11.09 3.53
C MET A 26 -10.79 10.66 4.35
N ALA A 27 -11.03 9.36 4.50
CA ALA A 27 -12.11 8.83 5.32
C ALA A 27 -11.93 9.18 6.81
N LEU A 28 -10.71 9.12 7.32
CA LEU A 28 -10.38 9.51 8.70
C LEU A 28 -10.47 11.04 8.89
N ALA A 29 -9.94 11.82 7.95
CA ALA A 29 -9.97 13.28 8.00
C ALA A 29 -11.40 13.83 8.02
N ARG A 30 -12.31 13.25 7.22
CA ARG A 30 -13.74 13.61 7.21
C ARG A 30 -14.40 13.50 8.59
N ASN A 31 -13.88 12.65 9.47
CA ASN A 31 -14.38 12.42 10.82
C ASN A 31 -13.50 13.05 11.92
N GLY A 32 -12.45 13.81 11.56
CA GLY A 32 -11.50 14.38 12.51
C GLY A 32 -10.60 13.34 13.20
N LEU A 33 -10.49 12.12 12.66
CA LEU A 33 -9.81 10.99 13.31
C LEU A 33 -8.36 10.78 12.86
N GLN A 34 -7.86 11.61 11.93
CA GLN A 34 -6.55 11.41 11.31
C GLN A 34 -5.38 11.45 12.31
N VAL A 35 -5.53 12.14 13.44
CA VAL A 35 -4.51 12.23 14.49
C VAL A 35 -4.17 10.86 15.10
N HIS A 36 -5.11 9.91 15.08
CA HIS A 36 -4.94 8.58 15.66
C HIS A 36 -4.00 7.67 14.86
N ILE A 37 -3.85 7.89 13.55
CA ILE A 37 -2.90 7.15 12.71
C ILE A 37 -1.57 7.87 12.51
N ALA A 38 -1.44 9.09 13.06
CA ALA A 38 -0.21 9.87 12.93
C ALA A 38 0.89 9.29 13.82
N ALA A 39 2.14 9.42 13.36
CA ALA A 39 3.32 9.03 14.12
C ALA A 39 3.26 9.58 15.55
N ILE A 40 3.58 8.72 16.52
CA ILE A 40 3.62 9.09 17.93
C ILE A 40 4.85 9.97 18.16
N LYS A 41 4.62 11.22 18.55
CA LYS A 41 5.68 12.10 19.01
C LYS A 41 5.90 11.91 20.52
N PRO A 42 7.13 12.07 21.04
CA PRO A 42 7.42 11.89 22.47
C PRO A 42 6.49 12.71 23.38
N GLU A 43 6.16 13.93 22.97
CA GLU A 43 5.26 14.84 23.71
C GLU A 43 3.79 14.36 23.78
N ASP A 44 3.36 13.52 22.84
CA ASP A 44 1.99 13.00 22.78
C ASP A 44 1.84 11.62 23.45
N ALA A 45 2.96 10.96 23.80
CA ALA A 45 2.94 9.57 24.29
C ALA A 45 2.08 9.41 25.55
N ALA A 46 2.24 10.30 26.54
CA ALA A 46 1.45 10.27 27.77
C ALA A 46 -0.05 10.48 27.50
N ARG A 47 -0.40 11.33 26.51
CA ARG A 47 -1.81 11.57 26.12
C ARG A 47 -2.42 10.33 25.49
N ARG A 48 -1.65 9.55 24.72
CA ARG A 48 -2.17 8.34 24.05
C ARG A 48 -2.40 7.17 25.00
N GLU A 49 -1.82 7.21 26.19
CA GLU A 49 -2.03 6.21 27.23
C GLU A 49 -3.29 6.41 28.06
N THR A 50 -3.95 7.57 27.96
CA THR A 50 -5.18 7.82 28.73
C THR A 50 -6.34 6.96 28.21
N GLU A 51 -7.24 6.58 29.12
CA GLU A 51 -8.42 5.78 28.78
C GLU A 51 -9.35 6.52 27.80
N GLU A 52 -9.44 7.84 27.90
CA GLU A 52 -10.22 8.66 26.97
C GLU A 52 -9.66 8.57 25.55
N TRP A 53 -8.34 8.59 25.41
CA TRP A 53 -7.69 8.44 24.11
C TRP A 53 -7.93 7.04 23.55
N LYS A 54 -7.69 5.99 24.34
CA LYS A 54 -7.90 4.59 23.94
C LYS A 54 -9.34 4.33 23.52
N ALA A 55 -10.31 4.84 24.27
CA ALA A 55 -11.73 4.75 23.92
C ALA A 55 -12.05 5.48 22.60
N ALA A 56 -11.42 6.63 22.34
CA ALA A 56 -11.58 7.36 21.08
C ALA A 56 -10.91 6.64 19.89
N ASP A 57 -9.79 5.96 20.14
CA ASP A 57 -8.95 5.28 19.13
C ASP A 57 -9.62 4.06 18.48
N MET A 58 -10.61 3.47 19.14
CA MET A 58 -11.41 2.39 18.56
C MET A 58 -12.20 2.82 17.32
N LYS A 59 -12.61 4.09 17.22
CA LYS A 59 -13.33 4.61 16.05
C LYS A 59 -12.47 4.61 14.77
N PRO A 60 -11.26 5.22 14.75
CA PRO A 60 -10.40 5.16 13.59
C PRO A 60 -9.97 3.74 13.24
N LEU A 61 -9.75 2.89 14.24
CA LEU A 61 -9.43 1.47 14.00
C LEU A 61 -10.57 0.77 13.24
N ALA A 62 -11.83 0.98 13.65
CA ALA A 62 -12.99 0.43 12.95
C ALA A 62 -13.14 0.97 11.53
N VAL A 63 -12.84 2.26 11.28
CA VAL A 63 -12.84 2.84 9.93
C VAL A 63 -11.78 2.16 9.06
N VAL A 64 -10.54 2.02 9.56
CA VAL A 64 -9.47 1.33 8.83
C VAL A 64 -9.87 -0.12 8.55
N ALA A 65 -10.32 -0.88 9.55
CA ALA A 65 -10.69 -2.29 9.40
C ALA A 65 -11.80 -2.52 8.37
N LYS A 66 -12.77 -1.61 8.26
CA LYS A 66 -13.84 -1.68 7.24
C LYS A 66 -13.31 -1.50 5.81
N MET A 67 -12.19 -0.81 5.66
CA MET A 67 -11.54 -0.58 4.37
C MET A 67 -10.54 -1.68 3.99
N LEU A 68 -10.54 -2.81 4.69
CA LEU A 68 -9.61 -3.92 4.42
C LEU A 68 -10.35 -5.12 3.86
N SER A 69 -9.69 -5.85 2.96
CA SER A 69 -10.10 -7.21 2.60
C SER A 69 -9.92 -8.17 3.81
N PRO A 70 -10.60 -9.31 3.84
CA PRO A 70 -10.51 -10.26 4.96
C PRO A 70 -9.08 -10.68 5.31
N THR A 71 -8.19 -10.79 4.31
CA THR A 71 -6.77 -11.12 4.49
C THR A 71 -6.08 -10.09 5.39
N TYR A 72 -6.22 -8.79 5.10
CA TYR A 72 -5.57 -7.75 5.89
C TYR A 72 -6.30 -7.44 7.20
N GLN A 73 -7.61 -7.69 7.28
CA GLN A 73 -8.31 -7.69 8.56
C GLN A 73 -7.70 -8.71 9.52
N SER A 74 -7.38 -9.91 9.03
CA SER A 74 -6.70 -10.91 9.85
C SER A 74 -5.31 -10.49 10.28
N MET A 75 -4.61 -9.68 9.47
CA MET A 75 -3.26 -9.18 9.78
C MET A 75 -3.26 -8.17 10.93
N ILE A 76 -4.30 -7.34 11.05
CA ILE A 76 -4.42 -6.32 12.10
C ILE A 76 -5.30 -6.77 13.28
N ARG A 77 -5.69 -8.06 13.33
CA ARG A 77 -6.68 -8.59 14.28
C ARG A 77 -6.34 -8.29 15.74
N ASP A 78 -5.06 -8.38 16.08
CA ASP A 78 -4.56 -8.22 17.44
C ASP A 78 -4.06 -6.79 17.72
N ALA A 79 -4.24 -5.86 16.78
CA ALA A 79 -3.82 -4.48 16.97
C ALA A 79 -4.66 -3.80 18.06
N ALA A 80 -4.00 -3.22 19.05
CA ALA A 80 -4.62 -2.53 20.18
C ALA A 80 -4.98 -1.07 19.86
N SER A 81 -4.52 -0.54 18.72
CA SER A 81 -4.78 0.83 18.30
C SER A 81 -4.85 0.98 16.78
N ALA A 82 -5.50 2.06 16.33
CA ALA A 82 -5.53 2.49 14.94
C ALA A 82 -4.11 2.78 14.40
N HIS A 83 -3.23 3.35 15.23
CA HIS A 83 -1.83 3.58 14.88
C HIS A 83 -1.10 2.27 14.60
N GLU A 84 -1.24 1.29 15.50
CA GLU A 84 -0.60 -0.02 15.36
C GLU A 84 -1.09 -0.78 14.13
N ALA A 85 -2.41 -0.79 13.88
CA ALA A 85 -2.97 -1.38 12.67
C ALA A 85 -2.43 -0.69 11.41
N TRP A 86 -2.40 0.64 11.41
CA TRP A 86 -1.89 1.44 10.29
C TRP A 86 -0.40 1.15 10.00
N GLU A 87 0.43 1.11 11.03
CA GLU A 87 1.85 0.83 10.90
C GLU A 87 2.13 -0.62 10.49
N THR A 88 1.35 -1.58 10.97
CA THR A 88 1.45 -2.99 10.54
C THR A 88 1.24 -3.12 9.03
N LEU A 89 0.18 -2.50 8.50
CA LEU A 89 -0.09 -2.47 7.06
C LEU A 89 1.02 -1.74 6.31
N ARG A 90 1.45 -0.57 6.80
CA ARG A 90 2.52 0.22 6.19
C ARG A 90 3.81 -0.57 6.09
N MET A 91 4.24 -1.23 7.16
CA MET A 91 5.46 -2.03 7.16
C MET A 91 5.37 -3.22 6.21
N PHE A 92 4.23 -3.92 6.18
CA PHE A 92 4.01 -5.03 5.26
C PHE A 92 4.15 -4.59 3.80
N PHE A 93 3.39 -3.57 3.40
CA PHE A 93 3.37 -3.11 2.02
C PHE A 93 4.66 -2.39 1.63
N VAL A 94 5.26 -1.56 2.49
CA VAL A 94 6.55 -0.94 2.17
C VAL A 94 7.64 -2.00 1.99
N LYS A 95 7.67 -3.04 2.83
CA LYS A 95 8.61 -4.16 2.67
C LYS A 95 8.34 -4.92 1.38
N GLN A 96 7.08 -5.19 1.05
CA GLN A 96 6.68 -5.88 -0.17
C GLN A 96 7.01 -5.03 -1.41
N THR A 97 6.69 -3.74 -1.43
CA THR A 97 7.05 -2.80 -2.51
C THR A 97 8.55 -2.71 -2.67
N LEU A 98 9.35 -2.59 -1.60
CA LEU A 98 10.81 -2.56 -1.69
C LEU A 98 11.38 -3.88 -2.22
N HIS A 99 10.89 -5.02 -1.72
CA HIS A 99 11.33 -6.34 -2.19
C HIS A 99 10.96 -6.55 -3.66
N ASN A 100 9.72 -6.22 -4.03
CA ASN A 100 9.24 -6.29 -5.41
C ASN A 100 10.03 -5.35 -6.32
N ARG A 101 10.34 -4.13 -5.87
CA ARG A 101 11.14 -3.16 -6.60
C ARG A 101 12.56 -3.68 -6.87
N VAL A 102 13.23 -4.20 -5.84
CA VAL A 102 14.57 -4.79 -5.98
C VAL A 102 14.54 -6.02 -6.91
N GLN A 103 13.53 -6.87 -6.77
CA GLN A 103 13.39 -8.06 -7.62
C GLN A 103 13.09 -7.69 -9.08
N LEU A 104 12.22 -6.71 -9.33
CA LEU A 104 11.91 -6.21 -10.66
C LEU A 104 13.13 -5.52 -11.30
N ARG A 105 13.89 -4.73 -10.54
CA ARG A 105 15.18 -4.16 -11.00
C ARG A 105 16.20 -5.24 -11.35
N LYS A 106 16.28 -6.31 -10.55
CA LYS A 106 17.15 -7.45 -10.87
C LYS A 106 16.70 -8.14 -12.16
N GLN A 107 15.39 -8.39 -12.31
CA GLN A 107 14.81 -8.96 -13.53
C GLN A 107 15.08 -8.09 -14.75
N LEU A 108 15.04 -6.76 -14.60
CA LEU A 108 15.36 -5.80 -15.66
C LEU A 108 16.85 -5.85 -16.02
N HIS A 109 17.74 -5.87 -15.02
CA HIS A 109 19.18 -5.93 -15.26
C HIS A 109 19.60 -7.26 -15.94
N GLU A 110 18.91 -8.34 -15.60
CA GLU A 110 19.10 -9.67 -16.20
C GLU A 110 18.27 -9.85 -17.48
N PHE A 111 17.49 -8.85 -17.90
CA PHE A 111 16.59 -8.95 -19.05
C PHE A 111 17.40 -8.96 -20.34
N ALA A 112 17.38 -10.09 -21.04
CA ALA A 112 18.07 -10.28 -22.29
C ALA A 112 17.24 -11.12 -23.26
N LEU A 113 17.46 -10.91 -24.55
CA LEU A 113 16.87 -11.73 -25.60
C LEU A 113 17.55 -13.11 -25.60
N GLY A 114 16.76 -14.17 -25.44
CA GLY A 114 17.26 -15.54 -25.50
C GLY A 114 17.69 -15.93 -26.92
N ALA A 115 18.67 -16.84 -27.04
CA ALA A 115 19.08 -17.37 -28.34
C ALA A 115 17.91 -18.12 -29.00
N GLY A 116 17.45 -17.64 -30.16
CA GLY A 116 16.30 -18.19 -30.87
C GLY A 116 14.94 -17.72 -30.33
N GLU A 117 14.92 -16.76 -29.41
CA GLU A 117 13.68 -16.15 -28.95
C GLU A 117 13.09 -15.20 -30.00
N ASP A 118 11.76 -15.22 -30.12
CA ASP A 118 11.01 -14.30 -30.95
C ASP A 118 11.02 -12.88 -30.37
N LEU A 119 11.41 -11.90 -31.20
CA LEU A 119 11.55 -10.51 -30.80
C LEU A 119 10.23 -9.90 -30.30
N MET A 120 9.08 -10.26 -30.88
CA MET A 120 7.79 -9.74 -30.43
C MET A 120 7.43 -10.27 -29.04
N LYS A 121 7.72 -11.55 -28.76
CA LYS A 121 7.56 -12.10 -27.41
C LYS A 121 8.47 -11.40 -26.40
N HIS A 122 9.69 -11.06 -26.80
CA HIS A 122 10.62 -10.32 -25.94
C HIS A 122 10.09 -8.92 -25.59
N ILE A 123 9.61 -8.17 -26.59
CA ILE A 123 9.03 -6.83 -26.39
C ILE A 123 7.81 -6.88 -25.45
N VAL A 124 6.91 -7.86 -25.62
CA VAL A 124 5.75 -8.01 -24.73
C VAL A 124 6.16 -8.30 -23.29
N ARG A 125 7.20 -9.12 -23.08
CA ARG A 125 7.74 -9.38 -21.72
C ARG A 125 8.38 -8.13 -21.11
N PHE A 126 9.01 -7.30 -21.94
CA PHE A 126 9.61 -6.05 -21.49
C PHE A 126 8.55 -5.03 -21.07
N ASP A 127 7.49 -4.89 -21.86
CA ASP A 127 6.36 -4.01 -21.53
C ASP A 127 5.66 -4.43 -20.24
N ASP A 128 5.45 -5.75 -20.02
CA ASP A 128 4.93 -6.27 -18.75
C ASP A 128 5.83 -5.92 -17.57
N LEU A 129 7.15 -6.08 -17.72
CA LEU A 129 8.12 -5.75 -16.68
C LEU A 129 8.10 -4.25 -16.35
N CYS A 130 8.00 -3.38 -17.37
CA CYS A 130 7.86 -1.93 -17.19
C CYS A 130 6.55 -1.55 -16.49
N ALA A 131 5.43 -2.18 -16.85
CA ALA A 131 4.15 -1.95 -16.19
C ALA A 131 4.19 -2.34 -14.71
N ARG A 132 4.86 -3.44 -14.37
CA ARG A 132 5.04 -3.92 -12.99
C ARG A 132 5.95 -2.99 -12.17
N LEU A 133 7.00 -2.43 -12.77
CA LEU A 133 7.85 -1.40 -12.14
C LEU A 133 7.05 -0.12 -11.83
N ALA A 134 6.23 0.35 -12.77
CA ALA A 134 5.36 1.50 -12.56
C ALA A 134 4.33 1.25 -11.43
N ALA A 135 3.77 0.04 -11.36
CA ALA A 135 2.80 -0.34 -10.32
C ALA A 135 3.39 -0.32 -8.90
N VAL A 136 4.70 -0.58 -8.73
CA VAL A 136 5.39 -0.48 -7.43
C VAL A 136 5.89 0.95 -7.14
N GLY A 137 5.48 1.94 -7.93
CA GLY A 137 5.83 3.35 -7.76
C GLY A 137 7.22 3.71 -8.27
N GLU A 138 7.81 2.89 -9.16
CA GLU A 138 9.08 3.17 -9.80
C GLU A 138 8.85 3.62 -11.25
N THR A 139 9.02 4.91 -11.51
CA THR A 139 9.01 5.43 -12.89
C THR A 139 10.38 5.26 -13.51
N MET A 140 10.48 4.37 -14.49
CA MET A 140 11.64 4.22 -15.36
C MET A 140 11.81 5.51 -16.19
N PRO A 141 12.94 6.22 -16.10
CA PRO A 141 13.20 7.38 -16.92
C PRO A 141 13.40 6.94 -18.39
N GLU A 142 13.01 7.79 -19.35
CA GLU A 142 12.93 7.46 -20.79
C GLU A 142 14.28 6.98 -21.37
N ASP A 143 15.39 7.46 -20.82
CA ASP A 143 16.76 7.07 -21.16
C ASP A 143 17.10 5.63 -20.76
N GLU A 144 16.55 5.12 -19.65
CA GLU A 144 16.74 3.71 -19.25
C GLU A 144 15.89 2.74 -20.10
N LYS A 145 14.79 3.21 -20.71
CA LYS A 145 13.99 2.40 -21.64
C LYS A 145 14.66 2.21 -23.01
N LEU A 146 15.63 3.06 -23.34
CA LEU A 146 16.31 3.08 -24.65
C LEU A 146 17.58 2.19 -24.70
N VAL A 147 18.00 1.60 -23.58
CA VAL A 147 19.31 0.93 -23.43
C VAL A 147 19.22 -0.62 -23.50
N ILE A 148 18.05 -1.20 -23.73
CA ILE A 148 17.85 -2.66 -23.88
C ILE A 148 17.38 -2.99 -25.29
#